data_AF-A0A817TWL2-F1
#
_entry.id   AF-A0A817TWL2-F1
#
_cell.length_a   1.000
_cell.length_b   1.000
_cell.length_c   1.000
_cell.angle_alpha   90.00
_cell.angle_beta   90.00
_cell.angle_gamma   90.00
#
_symmetry.space_group_name_H-M   'P 1'
#
loop_
_entity.id
_entity.type
_entity.pdbx_description
1 polymer ?
#
loop_
_entity_poly.entity_id
_entity_poly.type
_entity_poly.pdbx_seq_one_letter_code
_entity_poly.pdbx_strand_id
1 'polypeptide(L)'
;MDLVDSERLYNLLRNKYVLLCGDSIMRSIYKDIVLLVQGQNRLLTNDELRAKLDDHDMLTLNDQLLAGDKKTNDTSYYERRCYFTNTHLIKFVFLTRCFSSQMRNELREIEENKSIVPDVILLNSAIWDITKYEKNSERDYAQLLEECFRSIRSIIPPQTIVIWLTATPFSKNACGVLDETRSEKKNFLRIRIFDINTFSSQLAKKYNFQVIDLHYLVRKRTQHRCKDGMHYDAIIHREITTHIVRYIECGLNKNLSNSYNDDQDNNLICNDVIKSIINKIDYQITSDDKEILDKYRSSNFNFDMIENLNEKEKAVFYLLDHYENNCFQ
;
A
#
# COMPACT_ATOMS: atom_id res chain seq x y z
N MET A 1 7.57 20.86 3.86
CA MET A 1 7.85 20.19 2.57
C MET A 1 7.01 20.91 1.54
N ASP A 2 7.61 21.39 0.46
CA ASP A 2 6.84 22.04 -0.61
C ASP A 2 6.07 20.98 -1.39
N LEU A 3 4.75 21.13 -1.41
CA LEU A 3 3.84 20.24 -2.12
C LEU A 3 4.03 20.41 -3.63
N VAL A 4 3.84 19.32 -4.38
CA VAL A 4 3.87 19.38 -5.84
C VAL A 4 2.72 20.24 -6.38
N ASP A 5 3.05 21.04 -7.38
CA ASP A 5 2.09 21.83 -8.14
C ASP A 5 1.81 21.20 -9.52
N SER A 6 0.82 21.78 -10.18
CA SER A 6 0.31 21.34 -11.47
C SER A 6 1.37 21.43 -12.56
N GLU A 7 2.11 22.52 -12.63
CA GLU A 7 3.11 22.75 -13.68
C GLU A 7 4.22 21.71 -13.62
N ARG A 8 4.74 21.46 -12.41
CA ARG A 8 5.78 20.46 -12.18
C ARG A 8 5.30 19.07 -12.57
N LEU A 9 4.12 18.64 -12.10
CA LEU A 9 3.60 17.31 -12.42
C LEU A 9 3.26 17.16 -13.91
N TYR A 10 2.64 18.18 -14.51
CA TYR A 10 2.29 18.20 -15.92
C TYR A 10 3.53 17.97 -16.80
N ASN A 11 4.60 18.72 -16.55
CA ASN A 11 5.84 18.62 -17.31
C ASN A 11 6.54 17.29 -17.08
N LEU A 12 6.57 16.80 -15.83
CA LEU A 12 7.18 15.51 -15.48
C LEU A 12 6.52 14.33 -16.21
N LEU A 13 5.18 14.34 -16.29
CA LEU A 13 4.41 13.25 -16.89
C LEU A 13 4.08 13.47 -18.38
N ARG A 14 4.64 14.52 -19.00
CA ARG A 14 4.40 14.80 -20.42
C ARG A 14 4.97 13.71 -21.30
N ASN A 15 4.14 13.21 -22.21
CA ASN A 15 4.34 12.06 -23.09
C ASN A 15 4.68 10.76 -22.34
N LYS A 16 4.13 10.60 -21.13
CA LYS A 16 4.32 9.42 -20.29
C LYS A 16 3.03 8.64 -20.14
N TYR A 17 3.17 7.31 -20.07
CA TYR A 17 2.13 6.42 -19.60
C TYR A 17 2.39 6.02 -18.15
N VAL A 18 1.47 6.38 -17.25
CA VAL A 18 1.47 5.99 -15.84
C VAL A 18 0.34 4.99 -15.57
N LEU A 19 0.68 3.82 -15.05
CA LEU A 19 -0.28 2.81 -14.60
C LEU A 19 -0.30 2.74 -13.07
N LEU A 20 -1.46 2.96 -12.47
CA LEU A 20 -1.70 2.84 -11.03
C LEU A 20 -2.56 1.61 -10.77
N CYS A 21 -2.08 0.68 -9.95
CA CYS A 21 -2.86 -0.47 -9.52
C CYS A 21 -2.92 -0.54 -7.99
N GLY A 22 -4.13 -0.71 -7.45
CA GLY A 22 -4.31 -0.95 -6.02
C GLY A 22 -5.70 -0.57 -5.52
N ASP A 23 -5.80 -0.21 -4.25
CA ASP A 23 -7.09 0.00 -3.59
C ASP A 23 -7.61 1.45 -3.69
N SER A 24 -8.49 1.84 -2.76
CA SER A 24 -9.08 3.18 -2.71
C SER A 24 -8.08 4.29 -2.36
N ILE A 25 -6.96 3.97 -1.70
CA ILE A 25 -5.87 4.93 -1.49
C ILE A 25 -5.22 5.24 -2.84
N MET A 26 -4.98 4.21 -3.66
CA MET A 26 -4.46 4.39 -5.03
C MET A 26 -5.43 5.13 -5.95
N ARG A 27 -6.75 4.91 -5.81
CA ARG A 27 -7.75 5.71 -6.53
C ARG A 27 -7.66 7.20 -6.17
N SER A 28 -7.44 7.50 -4.89
CA SER A 28 -7.33 8.88 -4.42
C SER A 28 -6.05 9.55 -4.91
N ILE A 29 -4.94 8.81 -4.95
CA ILE A 29 -3.68 9.25 -5.59
C ILE A 29 -3.88 9.51 -7.08
N TYR A 30 -4.55 8.59 -7.79
CA TYR A 30 -4.90 8.77 -9.20
C TYR A 30 -5.67 10.07 -9.43
N LYS A 31 -6.70 10.34 -8.63
CA LYS A 31 -7.51 11.56 -8.73
C LYS A 31 -6.70 12.82 -8.47
N ASP A 32 -5.80 12.83 -7.49
CA ASP A 32 -4.96 14.00 -7.20
C ASP A 32 -3.96 14.26 -8.33
N ILE A 33 -3.38 13.20 -8.91
CA ILE A 33 -2.54 13.29 -10.10
C ILE A 33 -3.33 13.87 -11.27
N VAL A 34 -4.52 13.33 -11.57
CA VAL A 34 -5.40 13.78 -12.67
C VAL A 34 -5.83 15.23 -12.49
N LEU A 35 -6.14 15.65 -11.26
CA LEU A 35 -6.46 17.04 -10.94
C LEU A 35 -5.28 17.98 -11.28
N LEU A 36 -4.08 17.61 -10.83
CA LEU A 36 -2.87 18.41 -11.05
C LEU A 36 -2.47 18.47 -12.52
N VAL A 37 -2.51 17.37 -13.29
CA VAL A 37 -2.18 17.42 -14.74
C VAL A 37 -3.21 18.20 -15.55
N GLN A 38 -4.39 18.50 -14.99
CA GLN A 38 -5.39 19.36 -15.63
C GLN A 38 -5.20 20.86 -15.33
N GLY A 39 -4.10 21.27 -14.71
CA GLY A 39 -3.88 22.69 -14.39
C GLY A 39 -4.36 23.12 -12.99
N GLN A 40 -4.94 22.21 -12.20
CA GLN A 40 -5.64 22.58 -10.96
C GLN A 40 -4.77 22.38 -9.72
N ASN A 41 -4.25 23.48 -9.16
CA ASN A 41 -3.42 23.46 -7.94
C ASN A 41 -4.18 23.26 -6.63
N ARG A 42 -5.52 23.31 -6.65
CA ARG A 42 -6.37 23.08 -5.48
C ARG A 42 -6.22 21.65 -4.96
N LEU A 43 -6.65 21.41 -3.74
CA LEU A 43 -6.83 20.06 -3.21
C LEU A 43 -8.16 19.46 -3.70
N LEU A 44 -8.25 18.14 -3.73
CA LEU A 44 -9.52 17.44 -3.89
C LEU A 44 -10.46 17.80 -2.73
N THR A 45 -11.74 17.95 -3.04
CA THR A 45 -12.79 18.00 -2.04
C THR A 45 -13.06 16.61 -1.48
N ASN A 46 -13.71 16.55 -0.31
CA ASN A 46 -14.09 15.27 0.30
C ASN A 46 -15.04 14.46 -0.59
N ASP A 47 -15.90 15.13 -1.37
CA ASP A 47 -16.83 14.46 -2.27
C ASP A 47 -16.10 13.86 -3.47
N GLU A 48 -15.15 14.60 -4.06
CA GLU A 48 -14.29 14.08 -5.14
C GLU A 48 -13.41 12.90 -4.68
N LEU A 49 -12.90 12.92 -3.44
CA LEU A 49 -12.16 11.78 -2.88
C LEU A 49 -13.03 10.52 -2.75
N ARG A 50 -14.30 10.69 -2.34
CA ARG A 50 -15.22 9.58 -2.06
C ARG A 50 -15.93 9.04 -3.30
N ALA A 51 -16.05 9.86 -4.34
CA ALA A 51 -16.66 9.46 -5.59
C ALA A 51 -15.98 8.22 -6.16
N LYS A 52 -16.77 7.29 -6.69
CA LYS A 52 -16.30 6.02 -7.24
C LYS A 52 -17.27 5.58 -8.32
N LEU A 53 -16.75 5.05 -9.43
CA LEU A 53 -17.59 4.64 -10.57
C LEU A 53 -18.49 5.76 -11.12
N ASP A 54 -18.14 7.01 -10.88
CA ASP A 54 -18.95 8.16 -11.28
C ASP A 54 -18.36 8.73 -12.59
N ASP A 55 -19.12 8.60 -13.70
CA ASP A 55 -18.83 9.27 -14.99
C ASP A 55 -18.98 10.80 -14.91
N HIS A 56 -19.63 11.28 -13.84
CA HIS A 56 -19.82 12.70 -13.55
C HIS A 56 -18.87 13.21 -12.44
N ASP A 57 -17.80 12.46 -12.12
CA ASP A 57 -16.74 12.98 -11.25
C ASP A 57 -16.35 14.38 -11.77
N MET A 58 -16.34 15.40 -10.91
CA MET A 58 -16.14 16.81 -11.27
C MET A 58 -14.72 17.11 -11.80
N LEU A 59 -13.95 16.07 -12.12
CA LEU A 59 -12.59 16.04 -12.66
C LEU A 59 -12.56 15.93 -14.21
N THR A 60 -13.72 16.03 -14.88
CA THR A 60 -14.00 15.42 -16.19
C THR A 60 -13.75 16.32 -17.41
N LEU A 61 -12.48 16.63 -17.67
CA LEU A 61 -12.04 16.74 -19.06
C LEU A 61 -11.09 15.58 -19.35
N ASN A 62 -11.53 14.62 -20.16
CA ASN A 62 -10.74 13.47 -20.63
C ASN A 62 -10.41 12.35 -19.62
N ASP A 63 -11.03 12.32 -18.43
CA ASP A 63 -11.08 11.12 -17.57
C ASP A 63 -12.31 10.27 -17.92
N GLN A 64 -12.12 8.97 -18.12
CA GLN A 64 -13.15 8.01 -18.52
C GLN A 64 -13.13 6.78 -17.61
N LEU A 65 -14.30 6.34 -17.17
CA LEU A 65 -14.49 5.02 -16.59
C LEU A 65 -14.48 3.97 -17.72
N LEU A 66 -13.38 3.23 -17.83
CA LEU A 66 -13.23 2.19 -18.85
C LEU A 66 -14.05 0.93 -18.52
N ALA A 67 -14.14 0.62 -17.23
CA ALA A 67 -14.95 -0.49 -16.76
C ALA A 67 -15.29 -0.31 -15.28
N GLY A 68 -16.50 -0.69 -14.90
CA GLY A 68 -17.00 -0.58 -13.55
C GLY A 68 -18.16 -1.53 -13.32
N ASP A 69 -18.18 -2.22 -12.18
CA ASP A 69 -19.30 -3.05 -11.75
C ASP A 69 -20.20 -2.31 -10.75
N LYS A 70 -21.06 -3.03 -10.02
CA LYS A 70 -21.86 -2.44 -8.94
C LYS A 70 -20.95 -1.92 -7.82
N LYS A 71 -21.40 -0.86 -7.14
CA LYS A 71 -20.77 -0.32 -5.92
C LYS A 71 -20.87 -1.35 -4.77
N THR A 72 -19.96 -2.31 -4.71
CA THR A 72 -19.85 -3.31 -3.62
C THR A 72 -18.62 -3.04 -2.74
N ASN A 73 -18.59 -3.67 -1.57
CA ASN A 73 -17.44 -3.68 -0.64
C ASN A 73 -16.90 -5.12 -0.47
N ASP A 74 -16.87 -5.87 -1.56
CA ASP A 74 -16.46 -7.27 -1.62
C ASP A 74 -15.43 -7.51 -2.75
N THR A 75 -15.00 -8.75 -2.90
CA THR A 75 -13.97 -9.16 -3.87
C THR A 75 -14.42 -9.09 -5.32
N SER A 76 -15.71 -8.84 -5.59
CA SER A 76 -16.25 -8.62 -6.94
C SER A 76 -16.15 -7.16 -7.39
N TYR A 77 -15.76 -6.23 -6.50
CA TYR A 77 -15.58 -4.83 -6.88
C TYR A 77 -14.53 -4.68 -7.98
N TYR A 78 -14.88 -3.88 -8.98
CA TYR A 78 -14.06 -3.65 -10.16
C TYR A 78 -14.22 -2.21 -10.64
N GLU A 79 -13.08 -1.57 -10.91
CA GLU A 79 -13.01 -0.21 -11.44
C GLU A 79 -11.72 -0.06 -12.25
N ARG A 80 -11.84 0.40 -13.50
CA ARG A 80 -10.74 0.82 -14.36
C ARG A 80 -11.04 2.20 -14.89
N ARG A 81 -10.11 3.14 -14.72
CA ARG A 81 -10.23 4.52 -15.20
C ARG A 81 -9.03 4.90 -16.04
N CYS A 82 -9.23 5.83 -16.96
CA CYS A 82 -8.19 6.32 -17.84
C CYS A 82 -8.38 7.81 -18.10
N TYR A 83 -7.36 8.58 -17.75
CA TYR A 83 -7.21 9.94 -18.18
C TYR A 83 -6.27 9.96 -19.38
N PHE A 84 -6.74 10.47 -20.52
CA PHE A 84 -5.98 10.46 -21.75
C PHE A 84 -6.08 11.78 -22.51
N THR A 85 -4.94 12.33 -22.88
CA THR A 85 -4.83 13.49 -23.77
C THR A 85 -3.76 13.23 -24.82
N ASN A 86 -3.54 14.19 -25.72
CA ASN A 86 -2.44 14.11 -26.70
C ASN A 86 -1.05 13.99 -26.05
N THR A 87 -0.90 14.32 -24.77
CA THR A 87 0.39 14.36 -24.07
C THR A 87 0.43 13.55 -22.79
N HIS A 88 -0.67 12.96 -22.31
CA HIS A 88 -0.67 12.25 -21.03
C HIS A 88 -1.57 11.04 -21.10
N LEU A 89 -1.09 9.91 -20.60
CA LEU A 89 -1.89 8.71 -20.39
C LEU A 89 -1.73 8.25 -18.95
N ILE A 90 -2.81 8.27 -18.17
CA ILE A 90 -2.81 7.88 -16.76
C ILE A 90 -3.95 6.92 -16.55
N LYS A 91 -3.63 5.67 -16.24
CA LYS A 91 -4.60 4.59 -16.06
C LYS A 91 -4.61 4.15 -14.61
N PHE A 92 -5.81 3.91 -14.07
CA PHE A 92 -6.03 3.34 -12.76
C PHE A 92 -6.77 2.01 -12.87
N VAL A 93 -6.31 1.01 -12.12
CA VAL A 93 -6.93 -0.31 -12.01
C VAL A 93 -7.12 -0.65 -10.54
N PHE A 94 -8.37 -0.77 -10.11
CA PHE A 94 -8.68 -1.17 -8.74
C PHE A 94 -8.37 -2.65 -8.56
N LEU A 95 -7.60 -2.98 -7.52
CA LEU A 95 -7.26 -4.34 -7.14
C LEU A 95 -7.92 -4.73 -5.81
N THR A 96 -8.73 -5.79 -5.84
CA THR A 96 -9.14 -6.51 -4.61
C THR A 96 -8.12 -7.55 -4.20
N ARG A 97 -7.20 -7.93 -5.09
CA ARG A 97 -6.06 -8.83 -4.84
C ARG A 97 -4.86 -8.42 -5.69
N CYS A 98 -3.66 -8.53 -5.13
CA CYS A 98 -2.43 -8.07 -5.77
C CYS A 98 -2.21 -8.68 -7.16
N PHE A 99 -2.44 -10.00 -7.28
CA PHE A 99 -2.33 -10.73 -8.55
C PHE A 99 -3.66 -11.30 -9.03
N SER A 100 -4.68 -10.45 -8.94
CA SER A 100 -6.03 -10.69 -9.45
C SER A 100 -6.07 -10.87 -10.97
N SER A 101 -7.21 -11.32 -11.49
CA SER A 101 -7.44 -11.46 -12.93
C SER A 101 -7.24 -10.13 -13.67
N GLN A 102 -7.59 -9.01 -13.04
CA GLN A 102 -7.38 -7.66 -13.56
C GLN A 102 -5.89 -7.40 -13.80
N MET A 103 -5.05 -7.60 -12.77
CA MET A 103 -3.60 -7.40 -12.91
C MET A 103 -2.98 -8.35 -13.96
N ARG A 104 -3.42 -9.61 -13.97
CA ARG A 104 -2.98 -10.59 -14.98
C ARG A 104 -3.38 -10.18 -16.40
N ASN A 105 -4.57 -9.61 -16.59
CA ASN A 105 -5.02 -9.13 -17.89
C ASN A 105 -4.22 -7.91 -18.35
N GLU A 106 -3.92 -6.96 -17.45
CA GLU A 106 -3.06 -5.80 -17.78
C GLU A 106 -1.67 -6.24 -18.26
N LEU A 107 -1.04 -7.19 -17.54
CA LEU A 107 0.26 -7.74 -17.95
C LEU A 107 0.18 -8.53 -19.26
N ARG A 108 -0.89 -9.31 -19.46
CA ARG A 108 -1.11 -10.07 -20.70
C ARG A 108 -1.29 -9.16 -21.91
N GLU A 109 -2.07 -8.09 -21.78
CA GLU A 109 -2.26 -7.12 -22.87
C GLU A 109 -0.93 -6.48 -23.30
N ILE A 110 -0.02 -6.25 -22.35
CA ILE A 110 1.34 -5.77 -22.64
C ILE A 110 2.18 -6.85 -23.31
N GLU A 111 2.21 -8.07 -22.77
CA GLU A 111 2.96 -9.21 -23.31
C GLU A 111 2.55 -9.56 -24.75
N GLU A 112 1.25 -9.46 -25.05
CA GLU A 112 0.68 -9.71 -26.38
C GLU A 112 0.81 -8.51 -27.34
N ASN A 113 1.49 -7.43 -26.94
CA ASN A 113 1.62 -6.17 -27.68
C ASN A 113 0.27 -5.50 -28.04
N LYS A 114 -0.77 -5.73 -27.24
CA LYS A 114 -2.10 -5.09 -27.37
C LYS A 114 -2.19 -3.77 -26.60
N SER A 115 -1.35 -3.60 -25.58
CA SER A 115 -1.18 -2.36 -24.84
C SER A 115 0.26 -1.87 -24.96
N ILE A 116 0.45 -0.56 -24.96
CA ILE A 116 1.77 0.03 -24.79
C ILE A 116 2.29 -0.24 -23.37
N VAL A 117 3.62 -0.27 -23.23
CA VAL A 117 4.32 -0.44 -21.95
C VAL A 117 4.23 0.88 -21.15
N PRO A 118 3.84 0.86 -19.87
CA PRO A 118 3.91 2.04 -19.01
C PRO A 118 5.34 2.53 -18.80
N ASP A 119 5.57 3.84 -18.79
CA ASP A 119 6.83 4.43 -18.31
C ASP A 119 6.96 4.30 -16.79
N VAL A 120 5.83 4.37 -16.08
CA VAL A 120 5.74 4.30 -14.62
C VAL A 120 4.62 3.37 -14.20
N ILE A 121 4.89 2.46 -13.26
CA ILE A 121 3.89 1.61 -12.60
C ILE A 121 3.92 1.90 -11.10
N LEU A 122 2.79 2.31 -10.54
CA LEU A 122 2.59 2.50 -9.10
C LEU A 122 1.70 1.38 -8.58
N LEU A 123 2.18 0.62 -7.59
CA LEU A 123 1.52 -0.57 -7.09
C LEU A 123 1.30 -0.50 -5.59
N ASN A 124 0.10 -0.85 -5.15
CA ASN A 124 -0.22 -1.09 -3.73
C ASN A 124 -1.20 -2.26 -3.62
N SER A 125 -0.95 -3.16 -2.67
CA SER A 125 -1.91 -4.21 -2.30
C SER A 125 -1.54 -4.77 -0.93
N ALA A 126 -2.51 -4.84 -0.01
CA ALA A 126 -2.32 -5.56 1.26
C ALA A 126 -3.65 -5.78 1.98
N ILE A 127 -4.37 -4.69 2.30
CA ILE A 127 -5.51 -4.74 3.23
C ILE A 127 -6.59 -5.66 2.67
N TRP A 128 -6.95 -5.52 1.40
CA TRP A 128 -7.94 -6.40 0.77
C TRP A 128 -7.49 -7.87 0.75
N ASP A 129 -6.25 -8.13 0.32
CA ASP A 129 -5.69 -9.48 0.22
C ASP A 129 -5.76 -10.25 1.55
N ILE A 130 -5.43 -9.61 2.66
CA ILE A 130 -5.33 -10.30 3.95
C ILE A 130 -6.67 -10.33 4.71
N THR A 131 -7.64 -9.47 4.38
CA THR A 131 -8.88 -9.32 5.16
C THR A 131 -10.14 -9.86 4.49
N LYS A 132 -10.17 -9.98 3.15
CA LYS A 132 -11.39 -10.36 2.40
C LYS A 132 -11.39 -11.79 1.87
N TYR A 133 -10.27 -12.49 1.96
CA TYR A 133 -10.14 -13.88 1.48
C TYR A 133 -10.18 -14.87 2.66
N GLU A 134 -10.43 -16.14 2.34
CA GLU A 134 -10.66 -17.21 3.33
C GLU A 134 -9.39 -17.61 4.12
N LYS A 135 -9.44 -18.76 4.81
CA LYS A 135 -8.30 -19.28 5.60
C LYS A 135 -7.01 -19.29 4.76
N ASN A 136 -5.90 -18.88 5.37
CA ASN A 136 -4.56 -18.74 4.76
C ASN A 136 -4.34 -17.51 3.85
N SER A 137 -5.23 -16.51 3.88
CA SER A 137 -5.11 -15.26 3.11
C SER A 137 -3.72 -14.62 3.12
N GLU A 138 -3.00 -14.66 4.24
CA GLU A 138 -1.64 -14.13 4.36
C GLU A 138 -0.56 -14.97 3.64
N ARG A 139 -0.62 -16.30 3.75
CA ARG A 139 0.32 -17.18 3.03
C ARG A 139 0.08 -17.07 1.53
N ASP A 140 -1.19 -17.05 1.14
CA ASP A 140 -1.59 -16.82 -0.24
C ASP A 140 -1.13 -15.44 -0.73
N TYR A 141 -1.24 -14.40 0.11
CA TYR A 141 -0.79 -13.06 -0.23
C TYR A 141 0.71 -13.04 -0.53
N ALA A 142 1.54 -13.66 0.33
CA ALA A 142 2.98 -13.70 0.12
C ALA A 142 3.35 -14.38 -1.22
N GLN A 143 2.73 -15.53 -1.51
CA GLN A 143 2.93 -16.25 -2.77
C GLN A 143 2.46 -15.43 -3.98
N LEU A 144 1.26 -14.86 -3.92
CA LEU A 144 0.70 -14.08 -5.02
C LEU A 144 1.45 -12.77 -5.26
N LEU A 145 1.96 -12.14 -4.21
CA LEU A 145 2.78 -10.94 -4.33
C LEU A 145 4.10 -11.26 -5.05
N GLU A 146 4.76 -12.36 -4.67
CA GLU A 146 5.99 -12.81 -5.34
C GLU A 146 5.72 -13.20 -6.79
N GLU A 147 4.62 -13.90 -7.07
CA GLU A 147 4.18 -14.18 -8.44
C GLU A 147 3.94 -12.88 -9.24
N CYS A 148 3.24 -11.90 -8.66
CA CYS A 148 2.98 -10.61 -9.29
C CYS A 148 4.28 -9.91 -9.65
N PHE A 149 5.20 -9.79 -8.69
CA PHE A 149 6.47 -9.09 -8.87
C PHE A 149 7.35 -9.79 -9.90
N ARG A 150 7.39 -11.12 -9.88
CA ARG A 150 8.08 -11.93 -10.89
C ARG A 150 7.47 -11.72 -12.28
N SER A 151 6.14 -11.75 -12.42
CA SER A 151 5.46 -11.53 -13.70
C SER A 151 5.70 -10.12 -14.24
N ILE A 152 5.59 -9.09 -13.40
CA ILE A 152 5.94 -7.72 -13.78
C ILE A 152 7.38 -7.68 -14.29
N ARG A 153 8.35 -8.26 -13.57
CA ARG A 153 9.75 -8.23 -13.99
C ARG A 153 10.08 -9.08 -15.22
N SER A 154 9.26 -10.08 -15.53
CA SER A 154 9.41 -10.87 -16.74
C SER A 154 8.86 -10.17 -17.99
N ILE A 155 7.81 -9.35 -17.84
CA ILE A 155 7.06 -8.76 -18.95
C ILE A 155 7.49 -7.30 -19.18
N ILE A 156 7.71 -6.56 -18.11
CA ILE A 156 7.94 -5.11 -18.16
C ILE A 156 9.44 -4.83 -18.31
N PRO A 157 9.84 -3.99 -19.30
CA PRO A 157 11.25 -3.73 -19.57
C PRO A 157 11.91 -2.93 -18.43
N PRO A 158 13.23 -3.09 -18.22
CA PRO A 158 13.96 -2.50 -17.09
C PRO A 158 13.91 -0.97 -17.01
N GLN A 159 13.62 -0.28 -18.12
CA GLN A 159 13.50 1.18 -18.18
C GLN A 159 12.25 1.69 -17.48
N THR A 160 11.23 0.84 -17.32
CA THR A 160 10.00 1.20 -16.61
C THR A 160 10.28 1.40 -15.13
N ILE A 161 9.87 2.55 -14.61
CA ILE A 161 9.94 2.84 -13.19
C ILE A 161 8.79 2.10 -12.50
N VAL A 162 9.11 1.15 -11.63
CA VAL A 162 8.10 0.45 -10.82
C VAL A 162 8.29 0.86 -9.36
N ILE A 163 7.22 1.38 -8.75
CA ILE A 163 7.20 1.85 -7.37
C ILE A 163 6.14 1.06 -6.59
N TRP A 164 6.59 0.36 -5.56
CA TRP A 164 5.73 -0.26 -4.55
C TRP A 164 5.42 0.74 -3.45
N LEU A 165 4.14 0.93 -3.17
CA LEU A 165 3.64 1.74 -2.07
C LEU A 165 3.12 0.80 -0.98
N THR A 166 3.62 0.95 0.25
CA THR A 166 3.17 0.11 1.37
C THR A 166 1.74 0.49 1.82
N ALA A 167 1.08 -0.37 2.60
CA ALA A 167 -0.24 -0.07 3.14
C ALA A 167 -0.18 1.00 4.24
N THR A 168 -1.10 1.97 4.21
CA THR A 168 -1.21 2.98 5.27
C THR A 168 -1.74 2.40 6.59
N PRO A 169 -1.34 2.94 7.76
CA PRO A 169 -1.90 2.54 9.03
C PRO A 169 -3.37 2.97 9.14
N PHE A 170 -4.20 2.09 9.68
CA PHE A 170 -5.60 2.37 9.97
C PHE A 170 -5.88 2.45 11.48
N SER A 171 -7.07 2.95 11.83
CA SER A 171 -7.53 3.16 13.21
C SER A 171 -8.04 1.88 13.87
N LYS A 172 -7.99 1.79 15.19
CA LYS A 172 -8.67 0.71 15.93
C LYS A 172 -10.19 0.65 15.65
N ASN A 173 -10.77 1.81 15.34
CA ASN A 173 -12.20 1.96 15.04
C ASN A 173 -12.48 1.95 13.53
N ALA A 174 -11.53 1.47 12.72
CA ALA A 174 -11.68 1.49 11.28
C ALA A 174 -12.87 0.65 10.80
N CYS A 175 -13.60 1.13 9.80
CA CYS A 175 -14.79 0.48 9.23
C CYS A 175 -14.71 0.37 7.70
N GLY A 176 -15.75 -0.22 7.08
CA GLY A 176 -15.82 -0.39 5.62
C GLY A 176 -15.26 -1.74 5.13
N VAL A 177 -14.04 -1.74 4.57
CA VAL A 177 -13.43 -3.00 4.05
C VAL A 177 -13.22 -4.02 5.16
N LEU A 178 -12.98 -3.56 6.38
CA LEU A 178 -12.82 -4.41 7.56
C LEU A 178 -14.18 -4.76 8.16
N ASP A 179 -14.39 -6.06 8.47
CA ASP A 179 -15.58 -6.55 9.16
C ASP A 179 -15.77 -5.82 10.50
N GLU A 180 -16.93 -5.16 10.64
CA GLU A 180 -17.26 -4.32 11.80
C GLU A 180 -17.51 -5.12 13.08
N THR A 181 -17.81 -6.42 12.96
CA THR A 181 -18.20 -7.28 14.08
C THR A 181 -17.02 -7.82 14.91
N ARG A 182 -15.77 -7.50 14.54
CA ARG A 182 -14.57 -8.13 15.12
C ARG A 182 -13.49 -7.13 15.54
N SER A 183 -13.78 -6.32 16.56
CA SER A 183 -12.87 -5.29 17.10
C SER A 183 -11.50 -5.84 17.54
N GLU A 184 -11.46 -7.02 18.17
CA GLU A 184 -10.22 -7.68 18.61
C GLU A 184 -9.32 -8.06 17.42
N LYS A 185 -9.91 -8.51 16.30
CA LYS A 185 -9.16 -8.81 15.07
C LYS A 185 -8.54 -7.57 14.43
N LYS A 186 -9.13 -6.39 14.62
CA LYS A 186 -8.59 -5.13 14.07
C LYS A 186 -7.28 -4.72 14.74
N ASN A 187 -7.13 -4.95 16.05
CA ASN A 187 -5.87 -4.65 16.75
C ASN A 187 -4.73 -5.56 16.27
N PHE A 188 -5.00 -6.87 16.16
CA PHE A 188 -4.05 -7.82 15.59
C PHE A 188 -3.66 -7.44 14.16
N LEU A 189 -4.64 -7.13 13.31
CA LEU A 189 -4.40 -6.75 11.93
C LEU A 189 -3.51 -5.50 11.78
N ARG A 190 -3.60 -4.53 12.70
CA ARG A 190 -2.73 -3.34 12.68
C ARG A 190 -1.27 -3.70 12.92
N ILE A 191 -1.00 -4.69 13.76
CA ILE A 191 0.35 -5.23 13.97
C ILE A 191 0.78 -5.98 12.71
N ARG A 192 -0.07 -6.86 12.17
CA ARG A 192 0.25 -7.65 10.97
C ARG A 192 0.52 -6.81 9.73
N ILE A 193 -0.13 -5.64 9.57
CA ILE A 193 0.18 -4.71 8.48
C ILE A 193 1.65 -4.25 8.52
N PHE A 194 2.24 -4.11 9.72
CA PHE A 194 3.65 -3.76 9.83
C PHE A 194 4.55 -4.87 9.27
N ASP A 195 4.30 -6.13 9.63
CA ASP A 195 5.04 -7.29 9.11
C ASP A 195 4.88 -7.41 7.59
N ILE A 196 3.65 -7.27 7.10
CA ILE A 196 3.30 -7.33 5.68
C ILE A 196 3.98 -6.22 4.89
N ASN A 197 4.01 -5.00 5.41
CA ASN A 197 4.71 -3.89 4.78
C ASN A 197 6.22 -4.13 4.75
N THR A 198 6.79 -4.71 5.82
CA THR A 198 8.21 -5.06 5.89
C THR A 198 8.56 -6.13 4.84
N PHE A 199 7.81 -7.24 4.82
CA PHE A 199 7.97 -8.31 3.85
C PHE A 199 7.82 -7.80 2.41
N SER A 200 6.73 -7.10 2.10
CA SER A 200 6.46 -6.60 0.74
C SER A 200 7.51 -5.59 0.28
N SER A 201 8.06 -4.78 1.19
CA SER A 201 9.16 -3.85 0.88
C SER A 201 10.47 -4.57 0.57
N GLN A 202 10.82 -5.60 1.36
CA GLN A 202 12.00 -6.43 1.09
C GLN A 202 11.86 -7.18 -0.24
N LEU A 203 10.68 -7.72 -0.51
CA LEU A 203 10.37 -8.38 -1.77
C LEU A 203 10.43 -7.41 -2.95
N ALA A 204 9.89 -6.20 -2.82
CA ALA A 204 9.97 -5.17 -3.85
C ALA A 204 11.44 -4.84 -4.20
N LYS A 205 12.30 -4.70 -3.17
CA LYS A 205 13.74 -4.50 -3.36
C LYS A 205 14.41 -5.69 -4.07
N LYS A 206 14.07 -6.94 -3.72
CA LYS A 206 14.56 -8.16 -4.40
C LYS A 206 14.28 -8.13 -5.91
N TYR A 207 13.15 -7.54 -6.32
CA TYR A 207 12.77 -7.36 -7.71
C TYR A 207 13.18 -6.00 -8.31
N ASN A 208 14.08 -5.24 -7.67
CA ASN A 208 14.54 -3.92 -8.11
C ASN A 208 13.38 -2.92 -8.32
N PHE A 209 12.33 -2.99 -7.51
CA PHE A 209 11.30 -1.96 -7.44
C PHE A 209 11.71 -0.89 -6.42
N GLN A 210 11.34 0.36 -6.70
CA GLN A 210 11.45 1.42 -5.71
C GLN A 210 10.35 1.24 -4.66
N VAL A 211 10.59 1.68 -3.43
CA VAL A 211 9.61 1.58 -2.33
C VAL A 211 9.33 2.96 -1.76
N ILE A 212 8.04 3.30 -1.66
CA ILE A 212 7.55 4.43 -0.87
C ILE A 212 6.80 3.85 0.33
N ASP A 213 7.35 4.05 1.52
CA ASP A 213 6.71 3.61 2.75
C ASP A 213 5.61 4.59 3.17
N LEU A 214 4.39 4.36 2.67
CA LEU A 214 3.22 5.13 3.06
C LEU A 214 2.93 4.97 4.54
N HIS A 215 3.19 3.78 5.12
CA HIS A 215 2.99 3.56 6.54
C HIS A 215 3.80 4.55 7.35
N TYR A 216 5.10 4.62 7.06
CA TYR A 216 5.99 5.59 7.67
C TYR A 216 5.49 7.02 7.43
N LEU A 217 5.21 7.37 6.18
CA LEU A 217 4.84 8.72 5.78
C LEU A 217 3.65 9.29 6.57
N VAL A 218 2.61 8.48 6.80
CA VAL A 218 1.35 8.97 7.38
C VAL A 218 1.09 8.55 8.84
N ARG A 219 2.00 7.79 9.47
CA ARG A 219 1.77 7.26 10.85
C ARG A 219 1.53 8.32 11.92
N LYS A 220 2.14 9.51 11.78
CA LYS A 220 1.98 10.64 12.72
C LYS A 220 0.92 11.65 12.26
N ARG A 221 0.20 11.37 11.18
CA ARG A 221 -0.79 12.28 10.57
C ARG A 221 -2.22 11.89 10.94
N THR A 222 -2.46 11.53 12.20
CA THR A 222 -3.77 11.00 12.64
C THR A 222 -4.89 12.04 12.55
N GLN A 223 -4.57 13.34 12.66
CA GLN A 223 -5.53 14.43 12.50
C GLN A 223 -6.11 14.55 11.09
N HIS A 224 -5.42 14.00 10.09
CA HIS A 224 -5.85 13.99 8.68
C HIS A 224 -6.56 12.69 8.30
N ARG A 225 -6.77 11.78 9.25
CA ARG A 225 -7.46 10.51 9.02
C ARG A 225 -8.96 10.76 8.97
N CYS A 226 -9.61 10.20 7.95
CA CYS A 226 -11.05 10.24 7.79
C CYS A 226 -11.77 9.53 8.95
N LYS A 227 -13.06 9.87 9.14
CA LYS A 227 -13.90 9.31 10.20
C LYS A 227 -14.04 7.78 10.14
N ASP A 228 -13.92 7.20 8.96
CA ASP A 228 -13.93 5.74 8.75
C ASP A 228 -12.67 5.04 9.28
N GLY A 229 -11.65 5.80 9.70
CA GLY A 229 -10.41 5.27 10.24
C GLY A 229 -9.51 4.54 9.24
N MET A 230 -9.85 4.50 7.96
CA MET A 230 -9.11 3.83 6.89
C MET A 230 -8.45 4.83 5.94
N HIS A 231 -9.20 5.86 5.53
CA HIS A 231 -8.76 6.82 4.52
C HIS A 231 -8.18 8.08 5.16
N TYR A 232 -7.59 8.92 4.31
CA TYR A 232 -7.01 10.20 4.68
C TYR A 232 -7.62 11.32 3.84
N ASP A 233 -7.47 12.56 4.31
CA ASP A 233 -7.91 13.74 3.59
C ASP A 233 -6.99 14.09 2.40
N ALA A 234 -7.40 15.10 1.63
CA ALA A 234 -6.69 15.50 0.42
C ALA A 234 -5.27 16.03 0.66
N ILE A 235 -4.97 16.54 1.87
CA ILE A 235 -3.62 17.03 2.19
C ILE A 235 -2.65 15.86 2.16
N ILE A 236 -3.03 14.73 2.76
CA ILE A 236 -2.18 13.53 2.78
C ILE A 236 -2.02 12.94 1.39
N HIS A 237 -3.10 12.91 0.59
CA HIS A 237 -2.97 12.46 -0.79
C HIS A 237 -2.03 13.36 -1.61
N ARG A 238 -2.06 14.69 -1.42
CA ARG A 238 -1.09 15.61 -2.05
C ARG A 238 0.34 15.40 -1.54
N GLU A 239 0.54 15.13 -0.26
CA GLU A 239 1.86 14.77 0.29
C GLU A 239 2.38 13.47 -0.38
N ILE A 240 1.54 12.45 -0.50
CA ILE A 240 1.89 11.20 -1.18
C ILE A 240 2.25 11.44 -2.65
N THR A 241 1.43 12.21 -3.39
CA THR A 241 1.73 12.59 -4.78
C THR A 241 3.07 13.32 -4.88
N THR A 242 3.39 14.19 -3.92
CA THR A 242 4.68 14.90 -3.85
C THR A 242 5.85 13.92 -3.70
N HIS A 243 5.70 12.88 -2.89
CA HIS A 243 6.72 11.83 -2.76
C HIS A 243 6.86 11.00 -4.04
N ILE A 244 5.76 10.60 -4.67
CA ILE A 244 5.76 9.87 -5.95
C ILE A 244 6.51 10.67 -7.02
N VAL A 245 6.22 11.95 -7.14
CA VAL A 245 6.86 12.88 -8.09
C VAL A 245 8.38 12.89 -7.93
N ARG A 246 8.87 12.97 -6.70
CA ARG A 246 10.31 12.94 -6.42
C ARG A 246 10.96 11.62 -6.84
N TYR A 247 10.30 10.50 -6.58
CA TYR A 247 10.81 9.18 -6.99
C TYR A 247 10.82 9.02 -8.51
N ILE A 248 9.79 9.55 -9.20
CA ILE A 248 9.75 9.55 -10.67
C ILE A 248 10.85 10.45 -11.22
N GLU A 249 11.02 11.67 -10.70
CA GLU A 249 12.12 12.57 -11.08
C GLU A 249 13.48 11.91 -10.88
N CYS A 250 13.75 11.31 -9.72
CA CYS A 250 15.00 10.59 -9.46
C CYS A 250 15.18 9.39 -10.42
N GLY A 251 14.10 8.67 -10.72
CA GLY A 251 14.13 7.53 -11.64
C GLY A 251 14.38 7.93 -13.10
N LEU A 252 13.80 9.04 -13.55
CA LEU A 252 13.94 9.59 -14.91
C LEU A 252 15.25 10.36 -15.08
N ASN A 253 15.74 11.03 -14.03
CA ASN A 253 16.96 11.84 -14.04
C ASN A 253 18.24 11.08 -13.69
N LYS A 254 18.30 9.75 -13.77
CA LYS A 254 19.57 9.00 -13.60
C LYS A 254 20.59 9.57 -14.62
N ASN A 255 21.53 10.44 -14.29
CA ASN A 255 22.35 10.60 -13.09
C ASN A 255 21.95 11.73 -12.09
N LEU A 256 21.84 11.40 -10.79
CA LEU A 256 22.62 12.09 -9.74
C LEU A 256 22.66 11.35 -8.38
N SER A 257 23.91 11.37 -7.87
CA SER A 257 24.52 11.14 -6.55
C SER A 257 23.91 10.18 -5.52
N ASN A 258 24.82 9.33 -5.01
CA ASN A 258 24.80 8.50 -3.80
C ASN A 258 24.40 9.20 -2.48
N SER A 259 23.74 10.36 -2.49
CA SER A 259 23.30 11.07 -1.29
C SER A 259 22.04 10.50 -0.65
N TYR A 260 21.42 9.47 -1.26
CA TYR A 260 20.34 8.68 -0.65
C TYR A 260 20.85 7.41 0.08
N ASN A 261 22.16 7.32 0.32
CA ASN A 261 22.75 6.26 1.15
C ASN A 261 22.83 6.61 2.65
N ASP A 262 22.31 7.76 3.08
CA ASP A 262 22.14 8.04 4.53
C ASP A 262 20.86 7.37 5.05
N ASP A 263 20.84 6.05 4.95
CA ASP A 263 19.81 5.15 5.49
C ASP A 263 20.29 4.50 6.81
N GLN A 264 21.19 5.16 7.54
CA GLN A 264 21.55 4.74 8.91
C GLN A 264 20.44 5.05 9.93
N ASP A 265 19.52 5.98 9.62
CA ASP A 265 18.39 6.32 10.49
C ASP A 265 17.22 5.33 10.44
N ASN A 266 17.11 4.50 9.39
CA ASN A 266 16.00 3.55 9.25
C ASN A 266 16.07 2.40 10.27
N ASN A 267 17.26 1.99 10.70
CA ASN A 267 17.43 0.94 11.72
C ASN A 267 17.29 1.47 13.16
N LEU A 268 17.71 2.71 13.43
CA LEU A 268 17.59 3.32 14.76
C LEU A 268 16.14 3.70 15.09
N ILE A 269 15.37 4.18 14.10
CA ILE A 269 13.98 4.64 14.31
C ILE A 269 12.99 3.47 14.40
N CYS A 270 13.29 2.34 13.74
CA CYS A 270 12.51 1.10 13.90
C CYS A 270 12.56 0.64 15.36
N ASN A 271 13.73 0.71 16.01
CA ASN A 271 13.90 0.35 17.41
C ASN A 271 13.14 1.26 18.39
N ASP A 272 13.00 2.56 18.11
CA ASP A 272 12.28 3.48 18.99
C ASP A 272 10.76 3.36 18.86
N VAL A 273 10.26 3.10 17.64
CA VAL A 273 8.84 2.80 17.41
C VAL A 273 8.49 1.43 17.94
N ILE A 274 9.35 0.42 17.72
CA ILE A 274 9.24 -0.90 18.33
C ILE A 274 9.26 -0.73 19.85
N LYS A 275 10.25 -0.08 20.48
CA LYS A 275 10.28 0.21 21.94
C LYS A 275 9.05 0.95 22.43
N SER A 276 8.50 1.91 21.68
CA SER A 276 7.25 2.57 22.04
C SER A 276 6.03 1.64 21.92
N ILE A 277 6.06 0.67 21.02
CA ILE A 277 5.04 -0.38 20.87
C ILE A 277 5.23 -1.42 21.99
N ILE A 278 6.45 -1.90 22.27
CA ILE A 278 6.80 -2.75 23.42
C ILE A 278 6.30 -2.10 24.69
N ASN A 279 6.68 -0.86 24.98
CA ASN A 279 6.30 -0.16 26.21
C ASN A 279 4.79 0.07 26.32
N LYS A 280 4.07 0.23 25.21
CA LYS A 280 2.60 0.36 25.21
C LYS A 280 1.90 -0.99 25.33
N ILE A 281 2.52 -2.06 24.80
CA ILE A 281 2.08 -3.44 24.94
C ILE A 281 2.35 -3.91 26.38
N ASP A 282 3.51 -3.63 26.97
CA ASP A 282 3.87 -3.94 28.37
C ASP A 282 2.93 -3.30 29.40
N TYR A 283 2.37 -2.12 29.10
CA TYR A 283 1.34 -1.48 29.92
C TYR A 283 -0.06 -2.07 29.71
N GLN A 284 -0.26 -2.90 28.68
CA GLN A 284 -1.53 -3.56 28.33
C GLN A 284 -1.49 -5.09 28.54
N ILE A 285 -0.31 -5.66 28.79
CA ILE A 285 -0.07 -7.05 29.17
C ILE A 285 -0.48 -7.23 30.63
N THR A 286 -1.53 -8.02 30.84
CA THR A 286 -1.98 -8.44 32.18
C THR A 286 -0.97 -9.39 32.83
N SER A 287 -1.06 -9.61 34.14
CA SER A 287 -0.18 -10.58 34.83
C SER A 287 -0.23 -11.98 34.19
N ASP A 288 -1.43 -12.38 33.74
CA ASP A 288 -1.67 -13.65 33.05
C ASP A 288 -0.94 -13.73 31.69
N ASP A 289 -0.80 -12.59 31.00
CA ASP A 289 -0.07 -12.51 29.72
C ASP A 289 1.43 -12.68 29.90
N LYS A 290 1.97 -12.21 31.04
CA LYS A 290 3.39 -12.42 31.41
C LYS A 290 3.67 -13.87 31.73
N GLU A 291 2.74 -14.54 32.41
CA GLU A 291 2.87 -15.96 32.73
C GLU A 291 2.87 -16.84 31.46
N ILE A 292 2.06 -16.46 30.47
CA ILE A 292 2.11 -17.06 29.13
C ILE A 292 3.47 -16.76 28.49
N LEU A 293 3.91 -15.50 28.40
CA LEU A 293 5.20 -15.14 27.82
C LEU A 293 6.37 -15.93 28.42
N ASP A 294 6.45 -16.03 29.74
CA ASP A 294 7.52 -16.74 30.45
C ASP A 294 7.48 -18.26 30.23
N LYS A 295 6.28 -18.84 30.11
CA LYS A 295 6.09 -20.27 29.78
C LYS A 295 6.64 -20.65 28.40
N TYR A 296 6.59 -19.72 27.44
CA TYR A 296 6.97 -19.97 26.04
C TYR A 296 8.34 -19.39 25.66
N ARG A 297 9.09 -18.77 26.59
CA ARG A 297 10.38 -18.12 26.33
C ARG A 297 11.60 -19.05 26.39
N SER A 298 11.45 -20.26 26.95
CA SER A 298 12.60 -21.09 27.36
C SER A 298 12.68 -22.48 26.73
N SER A 299 11.84 -22.82 25.75
CA SER A 299 11.87 -24.14 25.10
C SER A 299 12.08 -24.04 23.60
N ASN A 300 12.84 -24.97 23.02
CA ASN A 300 12.97 -25.15 21.58
C ASN A 300 11.59 -25.45 20.97
N PHE A 301 10.87 -24.41 20.54
CA PHE A 301 9.49 -24.51 20.06
C PHE A 301 9.41 -25.07 18.65
N ASN A 302 8.50 -26.02 18.43
CA ASN A 302 8.17 -26.60 17.12
C ASN A 302 6.78 -26.12 16.67
N PHE A 303 6.59 -25.90 15.36
CA PHE A 303 5.35 -25.48 14.70
C PHE A 303 4.11 -26.32 15.08
N ASP A 304 4.29 -27.61 15.39
CA ASP A 304 3.19 -28.50 15.83
C ASP A 304 2.57 -28.07 17.18
N MET A 305 3.27 -27.27 17.98
CA MET A 305 2.72 -26.74 19.23
C MET A 305 1.71 -25.60 19.02
N ILE A 306 1.73 -24.92 17.87
CA ILE A 306 0.89 -23.75 17.56
C ILE A 306 -0.57 -24.13 17.37
N GLU A 307 -0.85 -25.34 16.86
CA GLU A 307 -2.23 -25.81 16.61
C GLU A 307 -3.04 -25.96 17.91
N ASN A 308 -2.37 -26.21 19.03
CA ASN A 308 -3.00 -26.43 20.33
C ASN A 308 -3.11 -25.17 21.19
N LEU A 309 -2.57 -24.04 20.74
CA LEU A 309 -2.65 -22.77 21.45
C LEU A 309 -4.02 -22.13 21.27
N ASN A 310 -4.52 -21.48 22.32
CA ASN A 310 -5.66 -20.60 22.18
C ASN A 310 -5.23 -19.27 21.50
N GLU A 311 -6.20 -18.51 21.00
CA GLU A 311 -5.91 -17.32 20.17
C GLU A 311 -5.13 -16.22 20.91
N LYS A 312 -5.25 -16.16 22.24
CA LYS A 312 -4.51 -15.23 23.09
C LYS A 312 -3.04 -15.67 23.20
N GLU A 313 -2.80 -16.96 23.40
CA GLU A 313 -1.46 -17.55 23.39
C GLU A 313 -0.79 -17.44 22.01
N LYS A 314 -1.55 -17.55 20.91
CA LYS A 314 -1.03 -17.32 19.54
C LYS A 314 -0.58 -15.88 19.33
N ALA A 315 -1.35 -14.89 19.79
CA ALA A 315 -0.97 -13.48 19.68
C ALA A 315 0.32 -13.18 20.45
N VAL A 316 0.47 -13.78 21.63
CA VAL A 316 1.68 -13.71 22.45
C VAL A 316 2.86 -14.44 21.79
N PHE A 317 2.62 -15.60 21.19
CA PHE A 317 3.60 -16.36 20.42
C PHE A 317 4.15 -15.56 19.23
N TYR A 318 3.29 -14.93 18.43
CA TYR A 318 3.74 -14.12 17.30
C TYR A 318 4.52 -12.88 17.74
N LEU A 319 4.21 -12.32 18.91
CA LEU A 319 5.02 -11.27 19.52
C LEU A 319 6.41 -11.80 19.88
N LEU A 320 6.52 -12.97 20.53
CA LEU A 320 7.80 -13.59 20.89
C LEU A 320 8.66 -13.96 19.68
N ASP A 321 8.10 -14.64 18.68
CA ASP A 321 8.80 -15.02 17.45
C ASP A 321 9.33 -13.77 16.69
N HIS A 322 8.53 -12.70 16.66
CA HIS A 322 8.96 -11.42 16.12
C HIS A 322 10.14 -10.82 16.91
N TYR A 323 10.11 -10.86 18.25
CA TYR A 323 11.19 -10.32 19.09
C TYR A 323 12.48 -11.14 19.01
N GLU A 324 12.41 -12.46 19.07
CA GLU A 324 13.60 -13.33 19.10
C GLU A 324 14.32 -13.35 17.75
N ASN A 325 13.57 -13.32 16.64
CA ASN A 325 14.17 -13.37 15.31
C ASN A 325 14.62 -12.00 14.78
N ASN A 326 14.01 -10.89 15.23
CA ASN A 326 14.27 -9.56 14.64
C ASN A 326 14.86 -8.52 15.60
N CYS A 327 14.85 -8.74 16.93
CA CYS A 327 15.40 -7.77 17.88
C CYS A 327 16.70 -8.24 18.57
N PHE A 328 17.08 -9.52 18.45
CA PHE A 328 18.27 -10.09 19.08
C PHE A 328 19.29 -10.69 18.09
N GLN A 329 19.18 -10.37 16.80
CA GLN A 329 20.25 -10.46 15.80
C GLN A 329 20.70 -9.05 15.41
#